data_AF-A0A0P9EBQ3-F1
#
_entry.id   AF-A0A0P9EBQ3-F1
#
_cell.length_a   1.000
_cell.length_b   1.000
_cell.length_c   1.000
_cell.angle_alpha   90.00
_cell.angle_beta   90.00
_cell.angle_gamma   90.00
#
_symmetry.space_group_name_H-M   'P 1'
#
loop_
_entity.id
_entity.type
_entity.pdbx_description
1 polymer ?
#
loop_
_entity_poly.entity_id
_entity_poly.type
_entity_poly.pdbx_seq_one_letter_code
_entity_poly.pdbx_strand_id
1 'polypeptide(L)'
;MSELNPNVEIQPIPLSLNVDNAPDIIKGADVVIDGLDAVEPRYAINRACVKLKIPYAFGAAIESFGSASTIIPGETPCLECLYHGIRDEGHPRVPWWGCFLKLYP
;
A
#
# COMPACT_ATOMS: atom_id res chain seq x y z
N MET A 1 -10.99 -10.14 14.16
CA MET A 1 -10.91 -10.98 12.94
C MET A 1 -11.05 -12.46 13.27
N SER A 2 -10.37 -12.99 14.30
CA SER A 2 -10.59 -14.38 14.76
C SER A 2 -12.02 -14.69 15.19
N GLU A 3 -12.77 -13.69 15.66
CA GLU A 3 -14.21 -13.79 15.93
C GLU A 3 -15.08 -13.88 14.65
N LEU A 4 -14.61 -13.31 13.54
CA LEU A 4 -15.35 -13.27 12.26
C LEU A 4 -15.06 -14.52 11.42
N ASN A 5 -13.80 -14.93 11.35
CA ASN A 5 -13.39 -16.15 10.64
C ASN A 5 -12.24 -16.83 11.41
N PRO A 6 -12.53 -17.88 12.21
CA PRO A 6 -11.52 -18.58 12.99
C PRO A 6 -10.59 -19.46 12.14
N ASN A 7 -10.89 -19.68 10.86
CA ASN A 7 -10.07 -20.50 9.96
C ASN A 7 -8.93 -19.71 9.29
N VAL A 8 -8.74 -18.44 9.64
CA VAL A 8 -7.67 -17.58 9.13
C VAL A 8 -6.61 -17.37 10.20
N GLU A 9 -5.35 -17.64 9.86
CA GLU A 9 -4.19 -17.28 10.67
C GLU A 9 -3.80 -15.81 10.40
N ILE A 10 -3.49 -15.07 11.46
CA ILE A 10 -3.09 -13.66 11.36
C ILE A 10 -1.73 -13.51 12.02
N GLN A 11 -0.76 -13.06 11.25
CA GLN A 11 0.59 -12.78 11.72
C GLN A 11 0.84 -11.26 11.67
N PRO A 12 0.65 -10.53 12.77
CA PRO A 12 0.87 -9.09 12.80
C PRO A 12 2.37 -8.77 12.80
N ILE A 13 2.77 -7.78 11.99
CA ILE A 13 4.14 -7.27 11.94
C ILE A 13 4.11 -5.79 12.37
N PRO A 14 4.35 -5.46 13.65
CA PRO A 14 4.22 -4.10 14.16
C PRO A 14 5.46 -3.26 13.83
N LEU A 15 5.71 -3.04 12.54
CA LEU A 15 6.83 -2.26 12.01
C LEU A 15 6.32 -1.23 11.00
N SER A 16 6.96 -0.06 10.97
CA SER A 16 6.78 0.88 9.86
C SER A 16 7.47 0.35 8.62
N LEU A 17 6.71 0.21 7.54
CA LEU A 17 7.22 -0.22 6.25
C LEU A 17 8.12 0.87 5.63
N ASN A 18 9.25 0.49 5.07
CA ASN A 18 10.18 1.35 4.36
C ASN A 18 10.95 0.56 3.29
N VAL A 19 11.84 1.24 2.57
CA VAL A 19 12.62 0.63 1.47
C VAL A 19 13.53 -0.52 1.94
N ASP A 20 14.01 -0.46 3.18
CA ASP A 20 14.97 -1.43 3.71
C ASP A 20 14.30 -2.73 4.13
N ASN A 21 13.08 -2.66 4.69
CA ASN A 21 12.38 -3.82 5.24
C ASN A 21 11.29 -4.41 4.32
N ALA A 22 10.80 -3.66 3.33
CA ALA A 22 9.71 -4.13 2.46
C ALA A 22 10.01 -5.47 1.78
N PRO A 23 11.21 -5.70 1.19
CA PRO A 23 11.50 -6.97 0.53
C PRO A 23 11.47 -8.19 1.46
N ASP A 24 11.90 -8.03 2.70
CA ASP A 24 11.93 -9.13 3.67
C ASP A 24 10.53 -9.41 4.24
N ILE A 25 9.74 -8.36 4.46
CA ILE A 25 8.36 -8.48 4.98
C ILE A 25 7.46 -9.23 4.00
N ILE A 26 7.53 -8.92 2.70
CA ILE A 26 6.62 -9.51 1.70
C ILE A 26 7.14 -10.83 1.11
N LYS A 27 8.34 -11.27 1.50
CA LYS A 27 8.99 -12.44 0.94
C LYS A 27 8.15 -13.69 1.20
N GLY A 28 7.83 -14.41 0.12
CA GLY A 28 7.03 -15.63 0.18
C GLY A 28 5.52 -15.40 0.20
N ALA A 29 5.06 -14.15 0.11
CA ALA A 29 3.65 -13.87 -0.12
C ALA A 29 3.26 -14.22 -1.57
N ASP A 30 2.07 -14.80 -1.75
CA ASP A 30 1.51 -15.07 -3.08
C ASP A 30 0.96 -13.79 -3.73
N VAL A 31 0.48 -12.86 -2.91
CA VAL A 31 -0.06 -11.56 -3.32
C VAL A 31 0.14 -10.53 -2.21
N VAL A 32 0.41 -9.29 -2.59
CA VAL A 32 0.47 -8.15 -1.67
C VAL A 32 -0.73 -7.25 -1.92
N ILE A 33 -1.40 -6.80 -0.86
CA ILE A 33 -2.48 -5.81 -0.93
C ILE A 33 -2.07 -4.64 -0.06
N ASP A 34 -2.14 -3.42 -0.59
CA ASP A 34 -1.90 -2.22 0.21
C ASP A 34 -3.13 -1.31 0.36
N GLY A 35 -3.10 -0.55 1.44
CA GLY A 35 -4.00 0.56 1.75
C GLY A 35 -3.24 1.63 2.52
N LEU A 36 -1.95 1.80 2.19
CA LEU A 36 -1.03 2.70 2.88
C LEU A 36 -1.39 4.15 2.57
N ASP A 37 -1.13 5.06 3.49
CA ASP A 37 -1.50 6.47 3.40
C ASP A 37 -0.36 7.40 2.95
N ALA A 38 0.88 6.91 2.95
CA ALA A 38 2.06 7.64 2.51
C ALA A 38 2.62 7.09 1.19
N VAL A 39 3.22 7.97 0.38
CA VAL A 39 3.74 7.64 -0.95
C VAL A 39 5.02 6.82 -0.84
N GLU A 40 5.93 7.18 0.06
CA GLU A 40 7.20 6.48 0.22
C GLU A 40 7.04 4.96 0.50
N PRO A 41 6.23 4.51 1.48
CA PRO A 41 6.05 3.08 1.72
C PRO A 41 5.28 2.37 0.61
N ARG A 42 4.37 3.04 -0.11
CA ARG A 42 3.72 2.48 -1.33
C ARG A 42 4.75 2.15 -2.40
N TYR A 43 5.69 3.07 -2.66
CA TYR A 43 6.76 2.83 -3.62
C TYR A 43 7.77 1.79 -3.13
N ALA A 44 8.04 1.72 -1.81
CA ALA A 44 8.85 0.65 -1.25
C ALA A 44 8.24 -0.74 -1.53
N ILE A 45 6.94 -0.93 -1.28
CA ILE A 45 6.22 -2.18 -1.61
C ILE A 45 6.21 -2.41 -3.13
N ASN A 46 5.90 -1.40 -3.94
CA ASN A 46 5.87 -1.54 -5.39
C ASN A 46 7.20 -2.06 -5.95
N ARG A 47 8.33 -1.46 -5.53
CA ARG A 47 9.67 -1.88 -5.96
C ARG A 47 9.99 -3.30 -5.47
N ALA A 48 9.62 -3.63 -4.24
CA ALA A 48 9.82 -4.97 -3.69
C ALA A 48 9.00 -6.02 -4.47
N CYS A 49 7.73 -5.76 -4.77
CA CYS A 49 6.85 -6.62 -5.57
C CYS A 49 7.40 -6.82 -6.98
N VAL A 50 7.83 -5.75 -7.65
CA VAL A 50 8.47 -5.83 -8.99
C VAL A 50 9.73 -6.68 -8.95
N LYS A 51 10.59 -6.49 -7.93
CA LYS A 51 11.84 -7.23 -7.78
C LYS A 51 11.61 -8.72 -7.50
N LEU A 52 10.65 -9.05 -6.65
CA LEU A 52 10.34 -10.42 -6.24
C LEU A 52 9.33 -11.12 -7.17
N LYS A 53 8.79 -10.40 -8.16
CA LYS A 53 7.74 -10.85 -9.08
C LYS A 53 6.46 -11.33 -8.36
N ILE A 54 6.06 -10.60 -7.32
CA ILE A 54 4.85 -10.88 -6.55
C ILE A 54 3.71 -9.96 -7.06
N PRO A 55 2.54 -10.50 -7.42
CA PRO A 55 1.35 -9.69 -7.74
C PRO A 55 0.98 -8.72 -6.62
N TYR A 56 0.57 -7.51 -7.00
CA TYR A 56 0.34 -6.41 -6.07
C TYR A 56 -0.98 -5.69 -6.38
N ALA A 57 -1.91 -5.71 -5.42
CA ALA A 57 -3.14 -4.94 -5.46
C ALA A 57 -2.95 -3.63 -4.70
N PHE A 58 -3.01 -2.53 -5.43
CA PHE A 58 -2.88 -1.17 -4.91
C PHE A 58 -4.26 -0.60 -4.59
N GLY A 59 -4.37 0.08 -3.44
CA GLY A 59 -5.55 0.83 -3.03
C GLY A 59 -5.18 2.16 -2.39
N ALA A 60 -5.78 3.25 -2.86
CA ALA A 60 -5.65 4.57 -2.26
C ALA A 60 -6.99 5.32 -2.25
N ALA A 61 -7.19 6.14 -1.23
CA ALA A 61 -8.32 7.05 -1.15
C ALA A 61 -7.87 8.40 -0.60
N ILE A 62 -8.47 9.47 -1.12
CA ILE A 62 -8.35 10.83 -0.63
C ILE A 62 -9.72 11.49 -0.70
N GLU A 63 -10.25 11.90 0.46
CA GLU A 63 -11.61 12.44 0.59
C GLU A 63 -12.66 11.51 -0.07
N SER A 64 -13.35 12.01 -1.10
CA SER A 64 -14.38 11.28 -1.85
C SER A 64 -13.84 10.56 -3.09
N PHE A 65 -12.53 10.58 -3.32
CA PHE A 65 -11.88 9.96 -4.47
C PHE A 65 -11.10 8.72 -4.05
N GLY A 66 -11.14 7.69 -4.90
CA GLY A 66 -10.40 6.47 -4.72
C GLY A 66 -9.73 6.03 -6.01
N SER A 67 -8.61 5.32 -5.88
CA SER A 67 -7.94 4.61 -6.97
C SER A 67 -7.59 3.21 -6.51
N ALA A 68 -7.79 2.24 -7.40
CA ALA A 68 -7.39 0.86 -7.18
C ALA A 68 -6.85 0.29 -8.49
N SER A 69 -5.82 -0.55 -8.39
CA SER A 69 -5.23 -1.20 -9.56
C SER A 69 -4.58 -2.52 -9.18
N THR A 70 -4.54 -3.46 -10.12
CA THR A 70 -3.82 -4.72 -9.97
C THR A 70 -2.56 -4.67 -10.83
N ILE A 71 -1.41 -4.89 -10.20
CA ILE A 71 -0.09 -4.86 -10.81
C ILE A 71 0.44 -6.29 -10.85
N ILE A 72 0.69 -6.79 -12.07
CA ILE A 72 1.31 -8.08 -12.33
C ILE A 72 2.72 -7.82 -12.88
N PRO A 73 3.79 -8.02 -12.08
CA PRO A 73 5.15 -7.72 -12.49
C PRO A 73 5.54 -8.42 -13.80
N GLY A 74 5.92 -7.64 -14.82
CA GLY A 74 6.31 -8.13 -16.13
C GLY A 74 5.16 -8.22 -17.16
N GLU A 75 3.91 -8.04 -16.73
CA GLU A 75 2.73 -8.07 -17.62
C GLU A 75 2.01 -6.71 -17.66
N THR A 76 1.89 -6.02 -16.52
CA THR A 76 1.25 -4.70 -16.43
C THR A 76 2.24 -3.61 -16.02
N PRO A 77 1.93 -2.32 -16.23
CA PRO A 77 2.69 -1.23 -15.64
C PRO A 77 2.73 -1.35 -14.11
N CYS A 78 3.87 -1.00 -13.50
CA CYS A 78 3.97 -0.90 -12.04
C CYS A 78 3.39 0.43 -11.53
N LEU A 79 3.28 0.60 -10.21
CA LEU A 79 2.71 1.81 -9.62
C LEU A 79 3.48 3.06 -10.03
N GLU A 80 4.81 3.00 -10.06
CA GLU A 80 5.65 4.11 -10.51
C GLU A 80 5.52 4.39 -12.01
N CYS A 81 5.15 3.40 -12.83
CA CYS A 81 4.84 3.61 -14.24
C CYS A 81 3.51 4.35 -14.44
N LEU A 82 2.53 4.12 -13.55
CA LEU A 82 1.23 4.79 -13.61
C LEU A 82 1.31 6.20 -13.02
N TYR A 83 2.04 6.34 -11.91
CA TYR A 83 2.15 7.57 -11.13
C TYR A 83 3.63 7.93 -11.00
N HIS A 84 4.18 8.63 -11.99
CA HIS A 84 5.59 9.00 -11.99
C HIS A 84 5.88 10.20 -11.07
N GLY A 85 6.92 10.07 -10.25
CA GLY A 85 7.53 11.22 -9.56
C GLY A 85 6.70 11.81 -8.42
N ILE A 86 5.69 11.11 -7.91
CA ILE A 86 4.97 11.57 -6.72
C ILE A 86 5.94 11.52 -5.53
N ARG A 87 5.91 12.58 -4.72
CA ARG A 87 6.62 12.66 -3.45
C ARG A 87 5.62 13.02 -2.37
N ASP A 88 5.92 12.69 -1.13
CA ASP A 88 5.09 13.13 0.01
C ASP A 88 5.13 14.66 0.20
N GLU A 89 6.07 15.35 -0.45
CA GLU A 89 6.16 16.81 -0.49
C GLU A 89 4.97 17.41 -1.26
N GLY A 90 4.10 18.14 -0.55
CA GLY A 90 2.96 18.84 -1.14
C GLY A 90 1.69 17.99 -1.29
N HIS A 91 1.63 16.80 -0.70
CA HIS A 91 0.40 16.00 -0.61
C HIS A 91 -0.03 15.89 0.86
N PRO A 92 -1.33 16.01 1.17
CA PRO A 92 -1.79 15.86 2.54
C PRO A 92 -1.50 14.42 2.98
N ARG A 93 -0.48 14.25 3.83
CA ARG A 93 -0.35 13.04 4.63
C ARG A 93 -1.52 13.06 5.59
N VAL A 94 -2.48 12.16 5.43
CA VAL A 94 -3.50 11.95 6.47
C VAL A 94 -2.73 11.51 7.71
N PRO A 95 -2.66 12.34 8.77
CA PRO A 95 -1.94 11.93 9.96
C PRO A 95 -2.72 10.76 10.57
N TRP A 96 -2.00 9.77 11.08
CA TRP A 96 -2.55 8.63 11.83
C TRP A 96 -3.42 9.00 13.04
N TRP A 97 -3.61 10.30 13.31
CA TRP A 97 -4.53 10.86 14.29
C TRP A 97 -5.41 11.92 13.62
N GLY A 98 -6.69 11.60 13.43
CA GLY A 98 -7.71 12.61 13.14
C GLY A 98 -8.61 12.27 11.97
N CYS A 99 -9.61 11.43 12.22
CA CYS A 99 -10.90 11.58 11.57
C CYS A 99 -11.46 12.97 11.97
N PHE A 100 -11.05 14.03 11.28
CA PHE A 100 -11.74 15.30 11.32
C PHE A 100 -12.56 15.41 10.04
N LEU A 101 -13.83 15.02 10.15
CA LEU A 101 -14.89 15.52 9.27
C LEU A 101 -14.73 17.03 9.17
N LYS A 102 -14.39 17.52 7.98
CA LYS A 102 -14.71 18.88 7.58
C LYS A 102 -15.93 18.78 6.67
N LEU A 103 -17.10 18.72 7.30
CA LEU A 103 -18.35 19.08 6.63
C LEU A 103 -18.18 20.55 6.21
N TYR A 104 -18.05 20.78 4.91
CA TYR A 104 -18.30 22.09 4.32
C TYR A 104 -19.77 22.14 3.85
N PRO A 105 -20.37 23.35 3.84
CA PRO A 105 -21.77 23.61 4.18
C PRO A 105 -22.82 22.97 3.26
#